data_AF-A0A2N1PDZ0-F1
#
_entry.id   AF-A0A2N1PDZ0-F1
#
_cell.length_a   1.000
_cell.length_b   1.000
_cell.length_c   1.000
_cell.angle_alpha   90.00
_cell.angle_beta   90.00
_cell.angle_gamma   90.00
#
_symmetry.space_group_name_H-M   'P 1'
#
loop_
_entity.id
_entity.type
_entity.pdbx_description
1 polymer ?
#
loop_
_entity_poly.entity_id
_entity_poly.type
_entity_poly.pdbx_seq_one_letter_code
_entity_poly.pdbx_strand_id
1 'polypeptide(L)'
;EVGFKVIDQYTFELTLTEGIDMSEIVQVLSSGSTGVVHQTNYEAGMNIDRTATTYGTIINPPVSYGPYILSNWEQDTIYQYTLNPLYRSSSQYSIKYIDYTVFSSTQNRLESFNQGLIDYMRVDGSFFIENDFSDHNLEFPTTTQFRLVLNIEETNNPILKQNTFRQALYLAIDRADLSAYKVPSLPAQGFLSAAYASTIYNHASYRLSQPGLDVLSDYSPSTYGYDPIRAKALFDQAYDAAVLAGDIEEGDIVSIEFKHVESYLASGIVWQTWFKDKIEAIFNQGETTPIFELNLIALSTNRYNEDIQSGAFEMISSAWMGLTYTGVDMLGLVYNSEGIYMKERGFDTGNQMITVALPNSKIALGKWIDAYELLESPTLYEQMQYDKWVLL
;
A
#
# COMPACT_ATOMS: atom_id res chain seq x y z
N GLU A 1 19.23 -21.02 -11.42
CA GLU A 1 20.45 -20.38 -10.89
C GLU A 1 20.04 -19.01 -10.35
N VAL A 2 20.57 -18.58 -9.22
CA VAL A 2 20.29 -17.25 -8.64
C VAL A 2 21.49 -16.35 -8.92
N GLY A 3 21.27 -15.10 -9.33
CA GLY A 3 22.32 -14.14 -9.69
C GLY A 3 23.13 -13.62 -8.49
N PHE A 4 23.64 -14.52 -7.65
CA PHE A 4 24.39 -14.22 -6.43
C PHE A 4 25.68 -15.05 -6.40
N LYS A 5 26.82 -14.39 -6.25
CA LYS A 5 28.14 -15.04 -6.23
C LYS A 5 28.99 -14.47 -5.10
N VAL A 6 29.52 -15.35 -4.24
CA VAL A 6 30.52 -14.98 -3.24
C VAL A 6 31.88 -14.92 -3.93
N ILE A 7 32.55 -13.77 -3.85
CA ILE A 7 33.89 -13.57 -4.42
C ILE A 7 34.95 -13.90 -3.36
N ASP A 8 34.77 -13.37 -2.16
CA ASP A 8 35.61 -13.62 -0.99
C ASP A 8 34.85 -13.38 0.32
N GLN A 9 35.54 -13.36 1.46
CA GLN A 9 34.95 -13.21 2.80
C GLN A 9 34.12 -11.92 2.97
N TYR A 10 34.46 -10.85 2.26
CA TYR A 10 33.84 -9.52 2.42
C TYR A 10 33.23 -8.99 1.13
N THR A 11 33.26 -9.78 0.05
CA THR A 11 32.82 -9.36 -1.28
C THR A 11 31.85 -10.38 -1.86
N PHE A 12 30.69 -9.89 -2.28
CA PHE A 12 29.75 -10.64 -3.11
C PHE A 12 29.38 -9.83 -4.35
N GLU A 13 28.97 -10.53 -5.40
CA GLU A 13 28.55 -10.00 -6.69
C GLU A 13 27.09 -10.38 -6.92
N LEU A 14 26.30 -9.40 -7.38
CA LEU A 14 24.93 -9.59 -7.82
C LEU A 14 24.87 -9.38 -9.33
N THR A 15 24.32 -10.35 -10.06
CA THR A 15 24.01 -10.22 -11.48
C THR A 15 22.51 -10.00 -11.63
N LEU A 16 22.14 -8.81 -12.10
CA LEU A 16 20.75 -8.42 -12.31
C LEU A 16 20.32 -8.73 -13.75
N THR A 17 19.04 -9.03 -13.95
CA THR A 17 18.47 -9.29 -15.28
C THR A 17 18.26 -8.02 -16.09
N GLU A 18 18.21 -6.87 -15.42
CA GLU A 18 18.05 -5.55 -16.02
C GLU A 18 18.77 -4.49 -15.19
N GLY A 19 18.90 -3.27 -15.74
CA GLY A 19 19.48 -2.15 -15.02
C GLY A 19 18.50 -1.61 -13.96
N ILE A 20 18.90 -1.67 -12.70
CA ILE A 20 18.11 -1.20 -11.55
C ILE A 20 18.89 -0.07 -10.84
N ASP A 21 18.16 0.93 -10.30
CA ASP A 21 18.78 2.01 -9.53
C ASP A 21 19.39 1.48 -8.22
N MET A 22 20.52 2.05 -7.82
CA MET A 22 21.19 1.68 -6.56
C MET A 22 20.28 1.84 -5.34
N SER A 23 19.39 2.83 -5.33
CA SER A 23 18.45 3.01 -4.21
C SER A 23 17.48 1.84 -4.07
N GLU A 24 17.03 1.27 -5.18
CA GLU A 24 16.15 0.10 -5.18
C GLU A 24 16.89 -1.14 -4.69
N ILE A 25 18.14 -1.33 -5.11
CA ILE A 25 19.01 -2.42 -4.60
C ILE A 25 19.16 -2.28 -3.08
N VAL A 26 19.48 -1.07 -2.59
CA VAL A 26 19.64 -0.81 -1.15
C VAL A 26 18.34 -1.07 -0.40
N GLN A 27 17.19 -0.67 -0.94
CA GLN A 27 15.88 -0.92 -0.34
C GLN A 27 15.60 -2.42 -0.24
N VAL A 28 15.82 -3.19 -1.31
CA VAL A 28 15.63 -4.64 -1.31
C VAL A 28 16.54 -5.30 -0.26
N LEU A 29 17.83 -4.94 -0.24
CA LEU A 29 18.80 -5.50 0.71
C LEU A 29 18.53 -5.09 2.16
N SER A 30 17.78 -4.01 2.40
CA SER A 30 17.34 -3.59 3.74
C SER A 30 16.18 -4.42 4.30
N SER A 31 15.51 -5.23 3.45
CA SER A 31 14.39 -6.07 3.86
C SER A 31 14.85 -7.21 4.78
N GLY A 32 13.98 -7.60 5.72
CA GLY A 32 14.20 -8.81 6.53
C GLY A 32 14.25 -10.09 5.68
N SER A 33 13.62 -10.11 4.49
CA SER A 33 13.64 -11.26 3.59
C SER A 33 15.01 -11.54 2.95
N THR A 34 15.87 -10.53 2.87
CA THR A 34 17.26 -10.65 2.40
C THR A 34 18.26 -10.66 3.55
N GLY A 35 17.78 -10.76 4.80
CA GLY A 35 18.63 -10.88 5.97
C GLY A 35 19.46 -12.16 5.93
N VAL A 36 20.72 -12.07 6.36
CA VAL A 36 21.61 -13.24 6.43
C VAL A 36 21.23 -14.17 7.59
N VAL A 37 21.51 -15.45 7.44
CA VAL A 37 21.29 -16.48 8.48
C VAL A 37 22.61 -17.08 8.94
N HIS A 38 22.66 -17.56 10.18
CA HIS A 38 23.85 -18.22 10.70
C HIS A 38 23.93 -19.66 10.17
N GLN A 39 24.77 -19.87 9.15
CA GLN A 39 24.85 -21.10 8.37
C GLN A 39 24.92 -22.37 9.24
N THR A 40 25.79 -22.40 10.25
CA THR A 40 25.95 -23.59 11.11
C THR A 40 24.68 -23.94 11.86
N ASN A 41 23.96 -22.96 12.40
CA ASN A 41 22.73 -23.22 13.17
C ASN A 41 21.55 -23.52 12.24
N TYR A 42 21.55 -22.90 11.06
CA TYR A 42 20.57 -23.17 10.02
C TYR A 42 20.64 -24.62 9.53
N GLU A 43 21.85 -25.08 9.18
CA GLU A 43 22.08 -26.45 8.73
C GLU A 43 21.89 -27.48 9.86
N ALA A 44 22.27 -27.15 11.10
CA ALA A 44 22.02 -28.02 12.25
C ALA A 44 20.52 -28.24 12.54
N GLY A 45 19.67 -27.27 12.18
CA GLY A 45 18.22 -27.38 12.32
C GLY A 45 17.52 -28.04 11.13
N MET A 46 18.23 -28.31 10.03
CA MET A 46 17.65 -28.78 8.77
C MET A 46 17.19 -30.24 8.88
N ASN A 47 15.99 -30.53 8.38
CA ASN A 47 15.50 -31.90 8.25
C ASN A 47 16.18 -32.66 7.10
N ILE A 48 16.01 -33.99 7.08
CA ILE A 48 16.76 -34.87 6.17
C ILE A 48 16.44 -34.65 4.69
N ASP A 49 15.20 -34.29 4.37
CA ASP A 49 14.70 -33.96 3.03
C ASP A 49 14.93 -32.50 2.65
N ARG A 50 15.51 -31.69 3.55
CA ARG A 50 15.83 -30.27 3.36
C ARG A 50 14.63 -29.40 2.99
N THR A 51 13.44 -29.76 3.47
CA THR A 51 12.19 -29.04 3.24
C THR A 51 11.84 -28.09 4.39
N ALA A 52 12.44 -28.27 5.57
CA ALA A 52 12.21 -27.44 6.74
C ALA A 52 13.43 -27.39 7.67
N THR A 53 13.58 -26.29 8.40
CA THR A 53 14.61 -26.15 9.46
C THR A 53 13.97 -25.68 10.76
N THR A 54 14.53 -26.10 11.89
CA THR A 54 14.16 -25.57 13.21
C THR A 54 14.75 -24.17 13.47
N TYR A 55 15.65 -23.67 12.62
CA TYR A 55 16.24 -22.34 12.78
C TYR A 55 15.17 -21.24 12.77
N GLY A 56 15.20 -20.37 13.76
CA GLY A 56 14.16 -19.34 13.96
C GLY A 56 13.02 -19.77 14.88
N THR A 57 13.15 -20.90 15.57
CA THR A 57 12.19 -21.38 16.59
C THR A 57 12.75 -21.19 18.00
N ILE A 58 11.91 -21.33 19.02
CA ILE A 58 12.31 -21.23 20.44
C ILE A 58 13.41 -22.25 20.82
N ILE A 59 13.46 -23.41 20.15
CA ILE A 59 14.47 -24.46 20.40
C ILE A 59 15.77 -24.27 19.59
N ASN A 60 15.75 -23.43 18.57
CA ASN A 60 16.92 -23.06 17.76
C ASN A 60 16.77 -21.59 17.32
N PRO A 61 16.91 -20.66 18.28
CA PRO A 61 16.62 -19.24 18.05
C PRO A 61 17.63 -18.62 17.07
N PRO A 62 17.26 -17.52 16.39
CA PRO A 62 18.16 -16.82 15.48
C PRO A 62 19.44 -16.34 16.18
N VAL A 63 20.58 -16.50 15.51
CA VAL A 63 21.83 -15.88 15.96
C VAL A 63 21.88 -14.45 15.44
N SER A 64 21.79 -13.48 16.35
CA SER A 64 21.73 -12.06 15.99
C SER A 64 23.09 -11.51 15.57
N TYR A 65 23.11 -10.83 14.42
CA TYR A 65 24.20 -9.97 13.95
C TYR A 65 23.83 -8.48 14.06
N GLY A 66 22.65 -8.17 14.59
CA GLY A 66 22.12 -6.82 14.78
C GLY A 66 22.51 -6.21 16.12
N PRO A 67 21.98 -5.02 16.44
CA PRO A 67 22.28 -4.29 17.67
C PRO A 67 21.79 -4.99 18.95
N TYR A 68 20.84 -5.93 18.86
CA TYR A 68 20.28 -6.61 20.03
C TYR A 68 20.27 -8.13 19.85
N ILE A 69 20.49 -8.88 20.93
CA ILE A 69 20.43 -10.34 21.00
C ILE A 69 19.13 -10.71 21.73
N LEU A 70 18.37 -11.67 21.19
CA LEU A 70 17.25 -12.29 21.90
C LEU A 70 17.80 -13.11 23.07
N SER A 71 17.66 -12.60 24.29
CA SER A 71 18.21 -13.19 25.52
C SER A 71 17.21 -14.10 26.25
N ASN A 72 15.91 -13.86 26.09
CA ASN A 72 14.86 -14.73 26.60
C ASN A 72 13.68 -14.77 25.61
N TRP A 73 13.11 -15.96 25.43
CA TRP A 73 11.90 -16.16 24.63
C TRP A 73 10.98 -17.10 25.40
N GLU A 74 9.91 -16.54 25.94
CA GLU A 74 8.80 -17.30 26.51
C GLU A 74 7.62 -17.16 25.56
N GLN A 75 7.25 -18.28 24.93
CA GLN A 75 6.21 -18.29 23.92
C GLN A 75 4.91 -17.68 24.46
N ASP A 76 4.30 -16.82 23.64
CA ASP A 76 3.05 -16.10 23.93
C ASP A 76 3.06 -15.26 25.22
N THR A 77 4.24 -14.98 25.77
CA THR A 77 4.39 -14.29 27.06
C THR A 77 5.34 -13.11 26.96
N ILE A 78 6.64 -13.35 26.75
CA ILE A 78 7.66 -12.29 26.73
C ILE A 78 8.81 -12.60 25.77
N TYR A 79 9.33 -11.56 25.13
CA TYR A 79 10.60 -11.60 24.39
C TYR A 79 11.51 -10.54 24.97
N GLN A 80 12.68 -10.94 25.46
CA GLN A 80 13.65 -10.03 26.05
C GLN A 80 14.89 -9.96 25.19
N TYR A 81 15.37 -8.76 24.97
CA TYR A 81 16.55 -8.49 24.17
C TYR A 81 17.59 -7.73 24.98
N THR A 82 18.86 -8.08 24.80
CA THR A 82 20.00 -7.38 25.40
C THR A 82 20.87 -6.78 24.31
N LEU A 83 21.45 -5.60 24.54
CA LEU A 83 22.40 -4.95 23.63
C LEU A 83 23.53 -5.91 23.26
N ASN A 84 23.75 -6.10 21.96
CA ASN A 84 24.80 -6.95 21.43
C ASN A 84 26.17 -6.24 21.53
N PRO A 85 27.09 -6.67 22.41
CA PRO A 85 28.39 -6.01 22.52
C PRO A 85 29.26 -6.21 21.26
N LEU A 86 28.98 -7.24 20.47
CA LEU A 86 29.71 -7.58 19.24
C LEU A 86 29.18 -6.84 18.01
N TYR A 87 28.08 -6.10 18.13
CA TYR A 87 27.58 -5.30 17.03
C TYR A 87 28.55 -4.16 16.72
N ARG A 88 28.88 -3.96 15.44
CA ARG A 88 29.90 -2.99 14.98
C ARG A 88 29.74 -1.56 15.52
N SER A 89 28.51 -1.18 15.84
CA SER A 89 28.15 0.16 16.32
C SER A 89 27.44 0.12 17.68
N SER A 90 27.69 -0.89 18.51
CA SER A 90 27.02 -1.08 19.81
C SER A 90 27.11 0.16 20.72
N SER A 91 28.21 0.91 20.66
CA SER A 91 28.41 2.14 21.43
C SER A 91 27.46 3.29 21.06
N GLN A 92 26.76 3.22 19.93
CA GLN A 92 25.77 4.23 19.51
C GLN A 92 24.39 4.01 20.15
N TYR A 93 24.18 2.87 20.81
CA TYR A 93 22.89 2.50 21.40
C TYR A 93 22.93 2.69 22.92
N SER A 94 22.02 3.51 23.44
CA SER A 94 21.92 3.76 24.89
C SER A 94 20.98 2.79 25.62
N ILE A 95 20.02 2.20 24.91
CA ILE A 95 19.07 1.23 25.46
C ILE A 95 19.78 -0.12 25.60
N LYS A 96 19.89 -0.63 26.83
CA LYS A 96 20.60 -1.88 27.15
C LYS A 96 19.72 -3.12 27.04
N TYR A 97 18.44 -2.96 27.36
CA TYR A 97 17.45 -4.03 27.39
C TYR A 97 16.17 -3.57 26.72
N ILE A 98 15.52 -4.47 26.01
CA ILE A 98 14.19 -4.25 25.41
C ILE A 98 13.33 -5.45 25.78
N ASP A 99 12.22 -5.19 26.46
CA ASP A 99 11.24 -6.20 26.85
C ASP A 99 9.96 -6.03 26.02
N TYR A 100 9.53 -7.10 25.35
CA TYR A 100 8.26 -7.17 24.64
C TYR A 100 7.32 -8.10 25.38
N THR A 101 6.33 -7.54 26.05
CA THR A 101 5.27 -8.30 26.73
C THR A 101 4.09 -8.53 25.78
N VAL A 102 3.60 -9.77 25.72
CA VAL A 102 2.42 -10.15 24.94
C VAL A 102 1.17 -9.94 25.80
N PHE A 103 0.23 -9.13 25.31
CA PHE A 103 -1.05 -8.89 25.97
C PHE A 103 -2.20 -9.51 25.18
N SER A 104 -3.15 -10.14 25.89
CA SER A 104 -4.35 -10.74 25.30
C SER A 104 -5.44 -9.73 24.93
N SER A 105 -5.35 -8.49 25.40
CA SER A 105 -6.31 -7.42 25.10
C SER A 105 -5.65 -6.04 25.08
N THR A 106 -6.24 -5.11 24.32
CA THR A 106 -5.82 -3.70 24.30
C THR A 106 -6.05 -3.03 25.66
N GLN A 107 -7.09 -3.43 26.40
CA GLN A 107 -7.39 -2.91 27.73
C GLN A 107 -6.28 -3.23 28.76
N ASN A 108 -5.81 -4.49 28.81
CA ASN A 108 -4.73 -4.88 29.72
C ASN A 108 -3.42 -4.13 29.39
N ARG A 109 -3.20 -3.87 28.09
CA ARG A 109 -2.07 -3.08 27.62
C ARG A 109 -2.18 -1.62 28.08
N LEU A 110 -3.37 -1.02 28.01
CA LEU A 110 -3.61 0.34 28.52
C LEU A 110 -3.38 0.42 30.04
N GLU A 111 -3.89 -0.54 30.81
CA GLU A 111 -3.67 -0.57 32.25
C GLU A 111 -2.18 -0.68 32.61
N SER A 112 -1.42 -1.50 31.88
CA SER A 112 0.02 -1.63 32.07
C SER A 112 0.79 -0.37 31.68
N PHE A 113 0.37 0.31 30.62
CA PHE A 113 0.94 1.60 30.19
C PHE A 113 0.69 2.68 31.25
N ASN A 114 -0.54 2.80 31.74
CA ASN A 114 -0.92 3.77 32.79
C ASN A 114 -0.20 3.50 34.13
N GLN A 115 0.21 2.27 34.39
CA GLN A 115 1.02 1.89 35.56
C GLN A 115 2.52 2.12 35.35
N GLY A 116 2.96 2.50 34.15
CA GLY A 116 4.38 2.66 33.80
C GLY A 116 5.13 1.33 33.68
N LEU A 117 4.43 0.22 33.44
CA LEU A 117 5.02 -1.11 33.23
C LEU A 117 5.49 -1.32 31.78
N ILE A 118 4.95 -0.54 30.85
CA ILE A 118 5.40 -0.51 29.45
C ILE A 118 5.51 0.94 28.99
N ASP A 119 6.50 1.23 28.14
CA ASP A 119 6.78 2.58 27.65
C ASP A 119 6.07 2.92 26.33
N TYR A 120 5.54 1.91 25.64
CA TYR A 120 4.92 2.07 24.33
C TYR A 120 3.76 1.09 24.15
N MET A 121 2.66 1.58 23.61
CA MET A 121 1.56 0.75 23.12
C MET A 121 1.02 1.27 21.80
N ARG A 122 0.69 0.35 20.89
CA ARG A 122 -0.12 0.67 19.72
C ARG A 122 -1.60 0.63 20.11
N VAL A 123 -2.33 1.67 19.71
CA VAL A 123 -3.79 1.77 19.79
C VAL A 123 -4.38 1.78 18.39
N ASP A 124 -5.53 1.13 18.22
CA ASP A 124 -6.34 1.25 17.01
C ASP A 124 -7.31 2.44 17.10
N GLY A 125 -7.94 2.78 15.98
CA GLY A 125 -8.77 3.99 15.89
C GLY A 125 -9.98 4.01 16.80
N SER A 126 -10.67 2.89 16.98
CA SER A 126 -11.82 2.79 17.90
C SER A 126 -11.40 3.02 19.35
N PHE A 127 -10.34 2.33 19.78
CA PHE A 127 -9.83 2.46 21.14
C PHE A 127 -9.28 3.87 21.41
N PHE A 128 -8.70 4.50 20.39
CA PHE A 128 -8.24 5.89 20.45
C PHE A 128 -9.39 6.89 20.60
N ILE A 129 -10.54 6.68 19.93
CA ILE A 129 -11.70 7.57 20.04
C ILE A 129 -12.35 7.46 21.43
N GLU A 130 -12.37 6.25 22.00
CA GLU A 130 -13.05 5.97 23.27
C GLU A 130 -12.25 6.38 24.52
N ASN A 131 -10.95 6.69 24.38
CA ASN A 131 -10.05 7.01 25.48
C ASN A 131 -9.28 8.31 25.21
N ASP A 132 -8.93 9.03 26.27
CA ASP A 132 -8.12 10.25 26.15
C ASP A 132 -6.62 9.91 26.15
N PHE A 133 -5.95 10.22 25.05
CA PHE A 133 -4.50 10.06 24.87
C PHE A 133 -3.79 11.40 24.60
N SER A 134 -4.46 12.53 24.84
CA SER A 134 -3.99 13.85 24.43
C SER A 134 -2.65 14.28 25.03
N ASP A 135 -2.21 13.69 26.13
CA ASP A 135 -0.94 13.97 26.81
C ASP A 135 0.23 13.08 26.35
N HIS A 136 -0.05 11.94 25.72
CA HIS A 136 0.93 10.89 25.42
C HIS A 136 0.77 10.26 24.02
N ASN A 137 0.12 10.96 23.08
CA ASN A 137 -0.06 10.49 21.71
C ASN A 137 1.14 10.80 20.79
N LEU A 138 1.46 9.82 19.95
CA LEU A 138 2.35 9.99 18.80
C LEU A 138 1.65 9.41 17.57
N GLU A 139 1.30 10.29 16.64
CA GLU A 139 0.66 9.91 15.37
C GLU A 139 1.73 9.81 14.28
N PHE A 140 1.79 8.65 13.61
CA PHE A 140 2.70 8.43 12.50
C PHE A 140 1.89 8.30 11.20
N PRO A 141 2.21 9.06 10.14
CA PRO A 141 1.59 8.85 8.85
C PRO A 141 1.99 7.47 8.33
N THR A 142 1.00 6.73 7.82
CA THR A 142 1.25 5.47 7.10
C THR A 142 0.90 5.65 5.63
N THR A 143 1.46 4.82 4.75
CA THR A 143 1.09 4.79 3.33
C THR A 143 -0.16 3.96 3.06
N THR A 144 -0.85 3.49 4.12
CA THR A 144 -2.09 2.73 3.98
C THR A 144 -3.19 3.62 3.43
N GLN A 145 -3.79 3.18 2.33
CA GLN A 145 -4.91 3.87 1.68
C GLN A 145 -6.06 2.92 1.49
N PHE A 146 -7.23 3.32 1.98
CA PHE A 146 -8.48 2.61 1.76
C PHE A 146 -9.16 3.13 0.50
N ARG A 147 -9.71 2.21 -0.30
CA ARG A 147 -10.46 2.54 -1.49
C ARG A 147 -11.59 1.54 -1.74
N LEU A 148 -12.48 1.94 -2.63
CA LEU A 148 -13.43 1.05 -3.28
C LEU A 148 -12.75 0.47 -4.52
N VAL A 149 -12.83 -0.85 -4.65
CA VAL A 149 -12.34 -1.60 -5.80
C VAL A 149 -13.58 -2.05 -6.56
N LEU A 150 -13.60 -1.76 -7.87
CA LEU A 150 -14.72 -2.10 -8.74
C LEU A 150 -14.31 -3.22 -9.72
N ASN A 151 -15.26 -4.08 -10.05
CA ASN A 151 -15.17 -4.99 -11.16
C ASN A 151 -16.18 -4.57 -12.23
N ILE A 152 -15.69 -4.21 -13.42
CA ILE A 152 -16.52 -3.85 -14.57
C ILE A 152 -16.47 -4.89 -15.70
N GLU A 153 -15.72 -5.98 -15.53
CA GLU A 153 -15.57 -7.05 -16.54
C GLU A 153 -16.70 -8.08 -16.40
N GLU A 154 -16.87 -8.60 -15.18
CA GLU A 154 -17.77 -9.71 -14.83
C GLU A 154 -18.90 -9.22 -13.90
N THR A 155 -19.69 -8.23 -14.37
CA THR A 155 -20.82 -7.70 -13.61
C THR A 155 -22.13 -7.83 -14.38
N ASN A 156 -23.17 -8.27 -13.66
CA ASN A 156 -24.55 -8.28 -14.13
C ASN A 156 -25.20 -6.89 -14.01
N ASN A 157 -24.45 -5.87 -13.58
CA ASN A 157 -24.86 -4.48 -13.48
C ASN A 157 -24.13 -3.63 -14.54
N PRO A 158 -24.69 -3.50 -15.77
CA PRO A 158 -24.06 -2.75 -16.86
C PRO A 158 -23.73 -1.31 -16.51
N ILE A 159 -24.49 -0.70 -15.59
CA ILE A 159 -24.27 0.68 -15.13
C ILE A 159 -22.87 0.89 -14.51
N LEU A 160 -22.24 -0.13 -13.91
CA LEU A 160 -20.86 -0.04 -13.39
C LEU A 160 -19.82 0.21 -14.50
N LYS A 161 -20.11 -0.22 -15.73
CA LYS A 161 -19.26 0.04 -16.90
C LYS A 161 -19.34 1.50 -17.35
N GLN A 162 -20.40 2.22 -16.99
CA GLN A 162 -20.54 3.63 -17.34
C GLN A 162 -19.61 4.51 -16.51
N ASN A 163 -18.77 5.31 -17.19
CA ASN A 163 -17.88 6.26 -16.52
C ASN A 163 -18.67 7.30 -15.70
N THR A 164 -19.83 7.73 -16.21
CA THR A 164 -20.73 8.69 -15.55
C THR A 164 -21.19 8.18 -14.17
N PHE A 165 -21.61 6.92 -14.07
CA PHE A 165 -21.98 6.30 -12.79
C PHE A 165 -20.79 6.24 -11.82
N ARG A 166 -19.60 5.83 -12.29
CA ARG A 166 -18.41 5.80 -11.44
C ARG A 166 -18.00 7.18 -10.93
N GLN A 167 -18.19 8.23 -11.75
CA GLN A 167 -17.98 9.62 -11.33
C GLN A 167 -19.04 10.07 -10.30
N ALA A 168 -20.30 9.67 -10.48
CA ALA A 168 -21.36 9.90 -9.49
C ALA A 168 -20.99 9.29 -8.14
N LEU A 169 -20.58 8.01 -8.14
CA LEU A 169 -20.15 7.29 -6.94
C LEU A 169 -18.95 7.97 -6.28
N TYR A 170 -17.95 8.41 -7.06
CA TYR A 170 -16.78 9.12 -6.53
C TYR A 170 -17.14 10.43 -5.82
N LEU A 171 -18.06 11.20 -6.40
CA LEU A 171 -18.48 12.51 -5.90
C LEU A 171 -19.47 12.44 -4.72
N ALA A 172 -20.17 11.31 -4.57
CA ALA A 172 -21.12 11.10 -3.48
C ALA A 172 -20.46 10.79 -2.13
N ILE A 173 -19.13 10.53 -2.10
CA ILE A 173 -18.43 10.14 -0.87
C ILE A 173 -17.99 11.37 -0.08
N ASP A 174 -18.62 11.61 1.08
CA ASP A 174 -18.12 12.59 2.06
C ASP A 174 -16.91 12.01 2.80
N ARG A 175 -15.72 12.25 2.23
CA ARG A 175 -14.45 11.73 2.78
C ARG A 175 -14.06 12.39 4.09
N ALA A 176 -14.50 13.63 4.33
CA ALA A 176 -14.23 14.33 5.58
C ALA A 176 -15.04 13.69 6.72
N ASP A 177 -16.34 13.45 6.49
CA ASP A 177 -17.19 12.73 7.44
C ASP A 177 -16.70 11.30 7.66
N LEU A 178 -16.36 10.55 6.59
CA LEU A 178 -15.80 9.20 6.70
C LEU A 178 -14.51 9.15 7.52
N SER A 179 -13.63 10.14 7.38
CA SER A 179 -12.37 10.17 8.13
C SER A 179 -12.59 10.35 9.64
N ALA A 180 -13.66 11.03 10.05
CA ALA A 180 -14.05 11.14 11.45
C ALA A 180 -14.52 9.80 12.06
N TYR A 181 -15.05 8.88 11.24
CA TYR A 181 -15.36 7.51 11.67
C TYR A 181 -14.11 6.61 11.83
N LYS A 182 -12.94 7.04 11.33
CA LYS A 182 -11.71 6.24 11.29
C LYS A 182 -10.48 7.00 11.81
N VAL A 183 -10.59 7.71 12.92
CA VAL A 183 -9.45 8.45 13.51
C VAL A 183 -8.23 7.52 13.75
N PRO A 184 -6.98 7.95 13.50
CA PRO A 184 -6.53 9.24 12.96
C PRO A 184 -6.37 9.25 11.43
N SER A 185 -7.35 8.71 10.67
CA SER A 185 -7.32 8.77 9.20
C SER A 185 -7.57 10.19 8.69
N LEU A 186 -6.97 10.49 7.54
CA LEU A 186 -7.19 11.75 6.82
C LEU A 186 -8.02 11.50 5.55
N PRO A 187 -8.84 12.47 5.11
CA PRO A 187 -9.56 12.37 3.84
C PRO A 187 -8.58 12.27 2.66
N ALA A 188 -8.80 11.27 1.79
CA ALA A 188 -7.94 11.03 0.62
C ALA A 188 -8.74 11.20 -0.68
N GLN A 189 -8.55 12.34 -1.35
CA GLN A 189 -9.26 12.64 -2.61
C GLN A 189 -8.74 11.81 -3.79
N GLY A 190 -7.44 11.52 -3.83
CA GLY A 190 -6.81 10.77 -4.93
C GLY A 190 -6.23 9.45 -4.46
N PHE A 191 -5.85 8.61 -5.43
CA PHE A 191 -5.15 7.36 -5.16
C PHE A 191 -3.85 7.64 -4.39
N LEU A 192 -2.96 8.50 -4.87
CA LEU A 192 -1.77 8.90 -4.10
C LEU A 192 -2.15 9.89 -2.97
N SER A 193 -1.81 9.52 -1.73
CA SER A 193 -2.04 10.32 -0.52
C SER A 193 -0.87 11.27 -0.29
N ALA A 194 -1.01 12.12 0.74
CA ALA A 194 0.05 13.05 1.12
C ALA A 194 1.38 12.35 1.49
N ALA A 195 1.34 11.05 1.83
CA ALA A 195 2.52 10.27 2.17
C ALA A 195 3.42 9.94 0.97
N TYR A 196 2.98 10.14 -0.27
CA TYR A 196 3.80 9.85 -1.46
C TYR A 196 4.47 11.12 -1.98
N ALA A 197 5.76 11.02 -2.30
CA ALA A 197 6.52 12.02 -3.04
C ALA A 197 6.67 11.57 -4.50
N SER A 198 7.08 12.50 -5.38
CA SER A 198 7.31 12.17 -6.79
C SER A 198 8.52 11.25 -6.98
N THR A 199 9.52 11.36 -6.10
CA THR A 199 10.75 10.54 -6.06
C THR A 199 11.27 10.50 -4.63
N ILE A 200 12.16 9.56 -4.31
CA ILE A 200 12.86 9.50 -3.02
C ILE A 200 13.71 10.75 -2.72
N TYR A 201 14.05 11.52 -3.75
CA TYR A 201 14.83 12.76 -3.63
C TYR A 201 13.95 13.99 -3.38
N ASN A 202 12.63 13.86 -3.44
CA ASN A 202 11.71 14.95 -3.19
C ASN A 202 11.29 14.95 -1.72
N HIS A 203 11.51 16.08 -1.06
CA HIS A 203 11.22 16.26 0.38
C HIS A 203 9.78 16.75 0.63
N ALA A 204 9.00 16.96 -0.44
CA ALA A 204 7.60 17.36 -0.37
C ALA A 204 6.68 16.31 -0.99
N SER A 205 5.46 16.24 -0.48
CA SER A 205 4.42 15.39 -1.04
C SER A 205 4.15 15.73 -2.51
N TYR A 206 3.91 14.69 -3.33
CA TYR A 206 3.39 14.83 -4.68
C TYR A 206 2.07 15.62 -4.69
N ARG A 207 1.24 15.47 -3.66
CA ARG A 207 -0.06 16.17 -3.56
C ARG A 207 0.06 17.67 -3.30
N LEU A 208 1.25 18.16 -2.97
CA LEU A 208 1.55 19.61 -2.88
C LEU A 208 2.13 20.17 -4.18
N SER A 209 2.42 19.33 -5.18
CA SER A 209 2.92 19.78 -6.48
C SER A 209 1.78 20.25 -7.39
N GLN A 210 2.07 21.14 -8.34
CA GLN A 210 1.09 21.60 -9.32
C GLN A 210 0.45 20.42 -10.10
N PRO A 211 1.21 19.43 -10.63
CA PRO A 211 0.60 18.26 -11.27
C PRO A 211 -0.33 17.45 -10.34
N GLY A 212 0.04 17.33 -9.06
CA GLY A 212 -0.78 16.64 -8.06
C GLY A 212 -2.06 17.39 -7.65
N LEU A 213 -2.13 18.69 -7.89
CA LEU A 213 -3.33 19.51 -7.75
C LEU A 213 -4.18 19.47 -9.03
N ASP A 214 -3.55 19.62 -10.19
CA ASP A 214 -4.21 19.67 -11.50
C ASP A 214 -4.97 18.40 -11.83
N VAL A 215 -4.42 17.22 -11.50
CA VAL A 215 -5.06 15.93 -11.80
C VAL A 215 -6.42 15.73 -11.09
N LEU A 216 -6.74 16.57 -10.11
CA LEU A 216 -7.98 16.53 -9.34
C LEU A 216 -8.74 17.86 -9.31
N SER A 217 -8.38 18.82 -10.17
CA SER A 217 -9.01 20.15 -10.22
C SER A 217 -10.52 20.06 -10.49
N ASP A 218 -10.91 19.12 -11.34
CA ASP A 218 -12.28 18.96 -11.83
C ASP A 218 -13.14 18.10 -10.90
N TYR A 219 -12.57 17.63 -9.80
CA TYR A 219 -13.15 16.68 -8.86
C TYR A 219 -13.35 17.31 -7.48
N SER A 220 -13.91 18.53 -7.44
CA SER A 220 -14.31 19.25 -6.22
C SER A 220 -13.23 19.24 -5.11
N PRO A 221 -12.01 19.74 -5.37
CA PRO A 221 -10.88 19.63 -4.45
C PRO A 221 -11.09 20.34 -3.11
N SER A 222 -11.89 21.40 -3.06
CA SER A 222 -12.22 22.11 -1.81
C SER A 222 -12.98 21.27 -0.78
N THR A 223 -13.60 20.17 -1.21
CA THR A 223 -14.41 19.26 -0.39
C THR A 223 -13.88 17.83 -0.45
N TYR A 224 -12.60 17.65 -0.78
CA TYR A 224 -11.98 16.34 -0.96
C TYR A 224 -12.75 15.44 -1.94
N GLY A 225 -13.35 16.04 -2.98
CA GLY A 225 -14.15 15.33 -3.98
C GLY A 225 -15.55 14.96 -3.54
N TYR A 226 -16.13 15.64 -2.55
CA TYR A 226 -17.54 15.51 -2.21
C TYR A 226 -18.38 16.60 -2.91
N ASP A 227 -19.31 16.19 -3.76
CA ASP A 227 -20.26 17.06 -4.45
C ASP A 227 -21.57 16.29 -4.68
N PRO A 228 -22.47 16.26 -3.68
CA PRO A 228 -23.68 15.43 -3.73
C PRO A 228 -24.66 15.87 -4.81
N ILE A 229 -24.69 17.16 -5.16
CA ILE A 229 -25.57 17.71 -6.21
C ILE A 229 -25.09 17.20 -7.57
N ARG A 230 -23.80 17.34 -7.87
CA ARG A 230 -23.22 16.81 -9.12
C ARG A 230 -23.26 15.28 -9.15
N ALA A 231 -23.10 14.62 -8.00
CA ALA A 231 -23.22 13.18 -7.91
C ALA A 231 -24.62 12.69 -8.30
N LYS A 232 -25.70 13.28 -7.76
CA LYS A 232 -27.07 12.95 -8.16
C LYS A 232 -27.31 13.21 -9.65
N ALA A 233 -26.90 14.37 -10.16
CA ALA A 233 -27.07 14.69 -11.58
C ALA A 233 -26.35 13.69 -12.52
N LEU A 234 -25.15 13.24 -12.15
CA LEU A 234 -24.42 12.22 -12.91
C LEU A 234 -25.02 10.82 -12.75
N PHE A 235 -25.58 10.50 -11.59
CA PHE A 235 -26.30 9.25 -11.37
C PHE A 235 -27.55 9.21 -12.27
N ASP A 236 -28.36 10.26 -12.28
CA ASP A 236 -29.56 10.36 -13.11
C ASP A 236 -29.23 10.22 -14.59
N GLN A 237 -28.17 10.91 -15.04
CA GLN A 237 -27.68 10.76 -16.40
C GLN A 237 -27.27 9.32 -16.74
N ALA A 238 -26.65 8.59 -15.81
CA ALA A 238 -26.26 7.21 -16.01
C ALA A 238 -27.45 6.24 -16.00
N TYR A 239 -28.43 6.51 -15.14
CA TYR A 239 -29.69 5.77 -15.05
C TYR A 239 -30.48 5.91 -16.35
N ASP A 240 -30.73 7.14 -16.79
CA ASP A 240 -31.41 7.44 -18.06
C ASP A 240 -30.70 6.79 -19.25
N ALA A 241 -29.36 6.80 -19.26
CA ALA A 241 -28.58 6.15 -20.30
C ALA A 241 -28.72 4.62 -20.27
N ALA A 242 -28.81 4.01 -19.08
CA ALA A 242 -29.05 2.58 -18.94
C ALA A 242 -30.47 2.18 -19.40
N VAL A 243 -31.48 2.99 -19.06
CA VAL A 243 -32.86 2.82 -19.56
C VAL A 243 -32.90 2.92 -21.09
N LEU A 244 -32.25 3.95 -21.65
CA LEU A 244 -32.19 4.16 -23.10
C LEU A 244 -31.47 3.02 -23.83
N ALA A 245 -30.43 2.45 -23.23
CA ALA A 245 -29.70 1.31 -23.76
C ALA A 245 -30.48 -0.02 -23.65
N GLY A 246 -31.55 -0.05 -22.85
CA GLY A 246 -32.29 -1.27 -22.52
C GLY A 246 -31.55 -2.18 -21.53
N ASP A 247 -30.58 -1.63 -20.79
CA ASP A 247 -29.85 -2.35 -19.75
C ASP A 247 -30.69 -2.53 -18.48
N ILE A 248 -31.62 -1.60 -18.23
CA ILE A 248 -32.62 -1.60 -17.15
C ILE A 248 -33.95 -1.03 -17.67
N GLU A 249 -35.05 -1.27 -16.96
CA GLU A 249 -36.34 -0.62 -17.19
C GLU A 249 -36.53 0.61 -16.28
N GLU A 250 -37.36 1.56 -16.71
CA GLU A 250 -37.71 2.73 -15.90
C GLU A 250 -38.36 2.30 -14.57
N GLY A 251 -37.79 2.75 -13.45
CA GLY A 251 -38.24 2.37 -12.11
C GLY A 251 -37.56 1.12 -11.54
N ASP A 252 -36.70 0.44 -12.32
CA ASP A 252 -35.86 -0.63 -11.79
C ASP A 252 -34.90 -0.09 -10.72
N ILE A 253 -34.65 -0.92 -9.71
CA ILE A 253 -33.66 -0.65 -8.68
C ILE A 253 -32.29 -1.11 -9.19
N VAL A 254 -31.37 -0.16 -9.35
CA VAL A 254 -29.96 -0.45 -9.53
C VAL A 254 -29.38 -0.92 -8.19
N SER A 255 -29.17 -2.23 -8.05
CA SER A 255 -28.63 -2.86 -6.84
C SER A 255 -27.18 -3.25 -7.04
N ILE A 256 -26.24 -2.59 -6.34
CA ILE A 256 -24.81 -2.90 -6.44
C ILE A 256 -24.37 -3.73 -5.24
N GLU A 257 -23.76 -4.88 -5.49
CA GLU A 257 -23.14 -5.72 -4.48
C GLU A 257 -21.93 -5.01 -3.85
N PHE A 258 -21.95 -4.81 -2.53
CA PHE A 258 -20.84 -4.27 -1.77
C PHE A 258 -20.31 -5.27 -0.75
N LYS A 259 -19.25 -5.98 -1.12
CA LYS A 259 -18.56 -6.94 -0.26
C LYS A 259 -17.60 -6.29 0.72
N HIS A 260 -17.53 -6.82 1.92
CA HIS A 260 -16.56 -6.42 2.92
C HIS A 260 -16.22 -7.56 3.88
N VAL A 261 -15.06 -7.46 4.54
CA VAL A 261 -14.72 -8.36 5.64
C VAL A 261 -15.69 -8.11 6.80
N GLU A 262 -16.18 -9.18 7.42
CA GLU A 262 -16.96 -9.14 8.64
C GLU A 262 -16.16 -8.43 9.75
N SER A 263 -16.75 -7.40 10.34
CA SER A 263 -16.10 -6.62 11.38
C SER A 263 -16.18 -7.35 12.72
N TYR A 264 -15.05 -7.53 13.40
CA TYR A 264 -15.01 -8.02 14.78
C TYR A 264 -15.33 -6.92 15.81
N LEU A 265 -15.64 -5.69 15.37
CA LEU A 265 -15.90 -4.57 16.28
C LEU A 265 -17.25 -4.78 17.00
N ALA A 266 -17.19 -4.71 18.33
CA ALA A 266 -18.32 -4.99 19.23
C ALA A 266 -19.53 -4.05 19.08
N SER A 267 -19.39 -2.92 18.38
CA SER A 267 -20.45 -1.91 18.22
C SER A 267 -21.45 -2.19 17.10
N GLY A 268 -21.20 -3.16 16.21
CA GLY A 268 -22.10 -3.53 15.11
C GLY A 268 -22.35 -2.46 14.03
N ILE A 269 -21.91 -1.22 14.24
CA ILE A 269 -21.98 -0.12 13.27
C ILE A 269 -20.67 -0.13 12.47
N VAL A 270 -20.75 -0.58 11.23
CA VAL A 270 -19.61 -0.61 10.32
C VAL A 270 -19.73 0.57 9.35
N TRP A 271 -18.62 1.22 9.00
CA TRP A 271 -18.59 2.38 8.08
C TRP A 271 -19.29 2.09 6.73
N GLN A 272 -19.49 0.83 6.37
CA GLN A 272 -20.24 0.35 5.21
C GLN A 272 -21.73 0.68 5.33
N THR A 273 -22.33 0.63 6.52
CA THR A 273 -23.71 1.07 6.76
C THR A 273 -23.82 2.58 6.58
N TRP A 274 -22.89 3.35 7.18
CA TRP A 274 -22.80 4.78 6.93
C TRP A 274 -22.66 5.09 5.43
N PHE A 275 -21.79 4.35 4.74
CA PHE A 275 -21.56 4.51 3.31
C PHE A 275 -22.84 4.24 2.52
N LYS A 276 -23.52 3.11 2.80
CA LYS A 276 -24.83 2.78 2.23
C LYS A 276 -25.83 3.92 2.39
N ASP A 277 -26.06 4.34 3.63
CA ASP A 277 -27.07 5.35 3.95
C ASP A 277 -26.80 6.69 3.24
N LYS A 278 -25.55 7.13 3.19
CA LYS A 278 -25.17 8.40 2.54
C LYS A 278 -25.34 8.35 1.03
N ILE A 279 -24.87 7.28 0.38
CA ILE A 279 -24.96 7.16 -1.09
C ILE A 279 -26.42 7.00 -1.52
N GLU A 280 -27.19 6.16 -0.84
CA GLU A 280 -28.61 5.95 -1.15
C GLU A 280 -29.45 7.22 -0.92
N ALA A 281 -29.15 8.00 0.12
CA ALA A 281 -29.83 9.28 0.34
C ALA A 281 -29.61 10.27 -0.81
N ILE A 282 -28.42 10.26 -1.42
CA ILE A 282 -28.09 11.12 -2.56
C ILE A 282 -28.77 10.60 -3.83
N PHE A 283 -28.58 9.32 -4.17
CA PHE A 283 -29.04 8.76 -5.45
C PHE A 283 -30.56 8.58 -5.52
N ASN A 284 -31.25 8.39 -4.39
CA ASN A 284 -32.72 8.34 -4.34
C ASN A 284 -33.36 9.71 -4.06
N GLN A 285 -32.59 10.80 -4.05
CA GLN A 285 -33.12 12.13 -3.75
C GLN A 285 -34.14 12.57 -4.80
N GLY A 286 -35.38 12.81 -4.37
CA GLY A 286 -36.45 13.28 -5.26
C GLY A 286 -37.28 12.16 -5.90
N GLU A 287 -36.90 10.90 -5.68
CA GLU A 287 -37.62 9.75 -6.18
C GLU A 287 -38.81 9.39 -5.26
N THR A 288 -39.92 8.93 -5.85
CA THR A 288 -41.11 8.50 -5.11
C THR A 288 -40.93 7.11 -4.50
N THR A 289 -40.15 6.27 -5.17
CA THR A 289 -39.66 4.96 -4.72
C THR A 289 -38.16 4.87 -4.97
N PRO A 290 -37.39 4.15 -4.14
CA PRO A 290 -35.96 3.98 -4.39
C PRO A 290 -35.70 3.39 -5.77
N ILE A 291 -34.68 3.91 -6.46
CA ILE A 291 -34.15 3.41 -7.75
C ILE A 291 -32.69 2.96 -7.62
N PHE A 292 -32.09 3.10 -6.44
CA PHE A 292 -30.73 2.68 -6.15
C PHE A 292 -30.62 2.05 -4.76
N GLU A 293 -29.84 0.98 -4.67
CA GLU A 293 -29.40 0.40 -3.40
C GLU A 293 -27.97 -0.18 -3.45
N LEU A 294 -27.33 -0.20 -2.28
CA LEU A 294 -26.12 -0.97 -2.01
C LEU A 294 -26.45 -2.20 -1.19
N ASN A 295 -26.20 -3.39 -1.75
CA ASN A 295 -26.38 -4.66 -1.05
C ASN A 295 -25.11 -5.02 -0.27
N LEU A 296 -25.10 -4.80 1.05
CA LEU A 296 -23.94 -5.09 1.90
C LEU A 296 -23.80 -6.60 2.15
N ILE A 297 -22.64 -7.15 1.79
CA ILE A 297 -22.32 -8.57 2.02
C ILE A 297 -21.07 -8.68 2.90
N ALA A 298 -21.26 -9.11 4.14
CA ALA A 298 -20.18 -9.44 5.06
C ALA A 298 -19.61 -10.84 4.74
N LEU A 299 -18.29 -10.94 4.66
CA LEU A 299 -17.55 -12.17 4.32
C LEU A 299 -16.50 -12.48 5.39
N SER A 300 -16.21 -13.77 5.57
CA SER A 300 -14.99 -14.19 6.28
C SER A 300 -13.74 -13.71 5.53
N THR A 301 -12.62 -13.52 6.22
CA THR A 301 -11.35 -13.11 5.60
C THR A 301 -10.92 -14.04 4.45
N ASN A 302 -11.10 -15.35 4.61
CA ASN A 302 -10.77 -16.33 3.57
C ASN A 302 -11.65 -16.12 2.33
N ARG A 303 -12.97 -15.99 2.52
CA ARG A 303 -13.89 -15.80 1.40
C ARG A 303 -13.68 -14.47 0.69
N TYR A 304 -13.41 -13.40 1.46
CA TYR A 304 -13.04 -12.09 0.92
C TYR A 304 -11.82 -12.17 0.00
N ASN A 305 -10.77 -12.90 0.41
CA ASN A 305 -9.56 -13.07 -0.40
C ASN A 305 -9.82 -13.90 -1.67
N GLU A 306 -10.62 -14.96 -1.57
CA GLU A 306 -11.05 -15.78 -2.72
C GLU A 306 -11.83 -14.96 -3.75
N ASP A 307 -12.77 -14.12 -3.31
CA ASP A 307 -13.58 -13.28 -4.20
C ASP A 307 -12.71 -12.22 -4.90
N ILE A 308 -11.72 -11.62 -4.23
CA ILE A 308 -10.75 -10.70 -4.89
C ILE A 308 -9.93 -11.42 -5.97
N GLN A 309 -9.40 -12.60 -5.63
CA GLN A 309 -8.54 -13.37 -6.54
C GLN A 309 -9.31 -13.87 -7.77
N SER A 310 -10.55 -14.30 -7.58
CA SER A 310 -11.41 -14.79 -8.66
C SER A 310 -12.13 -13.67 -9.42
N GLY A 311 -12.21 -12.46 -8.88
CA GLY A 311 -13.02 -11.38 -9.43
C GLY A 311 -14.51 -11.52 -9.14
N ALA A 312 -14.93 -12.41 -8.23
CA ALA A 312 -16.34 -12.63 -7.89
C ALA A 312 -16.89 -11.53 -6.95
N PHE A 313 -16.90 -10.28 -7.42
CA PHE A 313 -17.47 -9.12 -6.71
C PHE A 313 -17.84 -8.04 -7.71
N GLU A 314 -18.72 -7.10 -7.33
CA GLU A 314 -18.97 -5.87 -8.08
C GLU A 314 -18.23 -4.68 -7.47
N MET A 315 -18.44 -4.45 -6.18
CA MET A 315 -17.72 -3.50 -5.37
C MET A 315 -17.18 -4.15 -4.10
N ILE A 316 -15.92 -3.88 -3.78
CA ILE A 316 -15.29 -4.36 -2.55
C ILE A 316 -14.43 -3.28 -1.91
N SER A 317 -14.43 -3.20 -0.58
CA SER A 317 -13.53 -2.30 0.12
C SER A 317 -12.17 -2.95 0.28
N SER A 318 -11.09 -2.26 -0.08
CA SER A 318 -9.74 -2.78 0.09
C SER A 318 -8.76 -1.69 0.49
N ALA A 319 -7.62 -2.12 1.02
CA ALA A 319 -6.50 -1.25 1.31
C ALA A 319 -5.28 -1.65 0.50
N TRP A 320 -4.41 -0.67 0.30
CA TRP A 320 -3.07 -0.84 -0.23
C TRP A 320 -2.06 -0.13 0.67
N MET A 321 -0.91 -0.76 0.87
CA MET A 321 0.21 -0.25 1.64
C MET A 321 1.49 -0.78 0.99
N GLY A 322 2.53 0.03 0.92
CA GLY A 322 3.81 -0.37 0.33
C GLY A 322 4.59 0.80 -0.24
N LEU A 323 5.73 0.48 -0.87
CA LEU A 323 6.57 1.38 -1.68
C LEU A 323 6.68 2.79 -1.10
N THR A 324 7.19 2.85 0.12
CA THR A 324 7.08 4.03 0.96
C THR A 324 7.72 5.24 0.27
N TYR A 325 6.93 6.30 0.13
CA TYR A 325 7.34 7.62 -0.37
C TYR A 325 7.57 7.76 -1.88
N THR A 326 7.35 6.73 -2.72
CA THR A 326 7.48 6.85 -4.19
C THR A 326 6.15 6.66 -4.91
N GLY A 327 5.55 7.76 -5.36
CA GLY A 327 4.27 7.73 -6.06
C GLY A 327 4.33 7.02 -7.42
N VAL A 328 5.46 7.15 -8.14
CA VAL A 328 5.68 6.50 -9.43
C VAL A 328 5.75 4.99 -9.28
N ASP A 329 6.56 4.49 -8.36
CA ASP A 329 6.70 3.04 -8.15
C ASP A 329 5.38 2.45 -7.65
N MET A 330 4.65 3.16 -6.78
CA MET A 330 3.33 2.70 -6.33
C MET A 330 2.35 2.55 -7.48
N LEU A 331 2.30 3.52 -8.39
CA LEU A 331 1.46 3.43 -9.59
C LEU A 331 1.98 2.36 -10.56
N GLY A 332 3.29 2.26 -10.77
CA GLY A 332 3.92 1.26 -11.64
C GLY A 332 3.83 -0.16 -11.10
N LEU A 333 3.69 -0.35 -9.79
CA LEU A 333 3.46 -1.67 -9.19
C LEU A 333 2.01 -2.12 -9.38
N VAL A 334 1.07 -1.21 -9.13
CA VAL A 334 -0.38 -1.53 -9.13
C VAL A 334 -0.97 -1.48 -10.54
N TYR A 335 -0.60 -0.49 -11.34
CA TYR A 335 -1.21 -0.16 -12.64
C TYR A 335 -0.18 -0.29 -13.78
N ASN A 336 0.34 -1.50 -13.97
CA ASN A 336 1.22 -1.86 -15.09
C ASN A 336 0.55 -2.87 -16.05
N SER A 337 1.27 -3.26 -17.10
CA SER A 337 0.82 -4.24 -18.08
C SER A 337 0.55 -5.63 -17.52
N GLU A 338 1.23 -6.00 -16.42
CA GLU A 338 1.07 -7.32 -15.79
C GLU A 338 -0.18 -7.40 -14.90
N GLY A 339 -0.64 -6.26 -14.36
CA GLY A 339 -1.86 -6.18 -13.54
C GLY A 339 -1.84 -7.02 -12.25
N ILE A 340 -0.69 -7.58 -11.87
CA ILE A 340 -0.54 -8.56 -10.77
C ILE A 340 -1.10 -8.03 -9.44
N TYR A 341 -0.91 -6.73 -9.20
CA TYR A 341 -1.29 -6.06 -7.97
C TYR A 341 -2.55 -5.20 -8.10
N MET A 342 -3.11 -5.13 -9.30
CA MET A 342 -4.39 -4.48 -9.54
C MET A 342 -5.52 -5.38 -9.04
N LYS A 343 -6.37 -4.86 -8.14
CA LYS A 343 -7.51 -5.61 -7.62
C LYS A 343 -8.76 -5.34 -8.45
N GLU A 344 -8.81 -4.18 -9.09
CA GLU A 344 -9.84 -3.75 -10.02
C GLU A 344 -9.84 -4.65 -11.26
N ARG A 345 -11.01 -4.90 -11.84
CA ARG A 345 -11.18 -5.77 -13.01
C ARG A 345 -11.85 -5.02 -14.15
N GLY A 346 -11.41 -5.28 -15.38
CA GLY A 346 -11.95 -4.65 -16.59
C GLY A 346 -11.45 -3.24 -16.92
N PHE A 347 -10.46 -2.70 -16.19
CA PHE A 347 -9.85 -1.41 -16.54
C PHE A 347 -8.54 -1.61 -17.29
N ASP A 348 -8.38 -0.96 -18.44
CA ASP A 348 -7.13 -0.96 -19.21
C ASP A 348 -6.19 0.16 -18.69
N THR A 349 -5.31 -0.22 -17.77
CA THR A 349 -4.29 0.66 -17.21
C THR A 349 -2.91 0.43 -17.80
N GLY A 350 -2.63 -0.79 -18.28
CA GLY A 350 -1.32 -1.20 -18.80
C GLY A 350 -0.97 -0.63 -20.17
N ASN A 351 -1.95 -0.28 -21.01
CA ASN A 351 -1.71 0.24 -22.36
C ASN A 351 -1.84 1.77 -22.47
N GLN A 352 -1.93 2.47 -21.34
CA GLN A 352 -2.04 3.93 -21.35
C GLN A 352 -0.70 4.56 -21.75
N MET A 353 -0.69 5.31 -22.84
CA MET A 353 0.49 6.04 -23.29
C MET A 353 0.83 7.17 -22.32
N ILE A 354 1.91 7.01 -21.56
CA ILE A 354 2.44 8.06 -20.69
C ILE A 354 3.40 8.94 -21.50
N THR A 355 3.06 10.22 -21.65
CA THR A 355 3.98 11.20 -22.25
C THR A 355 4.80 11.86 -21.15
N VAL A 356 6.10 11.57 -21.09
CA VAL A 356 7.01 12.20 -20.13
C VAL A 356 7.87 13.24 -20.83
N ALA A 357 7.77 14.50 -20.41
CA ALA A 357 8.66 15.56 -20.86
C ALA A 357 9.93 15.53 -20.01
N LEU A 358 11.05 15.09 -20.59
CA LEU A 358 12.37 15.05 -19.94
C LEU A 358 13.33 16.08 -20.58
N PRO A 359 13.07 17.40 -20.50
CA PRO A 359 13.86 18.40 -21.21
C PRO A 359 15.32 18.41 -20.74
N ASN A 360 15.58 18.22 -19.45
CA ASN A 360 16.94 18.20 -18.90
C ASN A 360 17.70 16.93 -19.30
N SER A 361 17.04 15.76 -19.29
CA SER A 361 17.64 14.52 -19.78
C SER A 361 17.92 14.59 -21.28
N LYS A 362 17.03 15.21 -22.06
CA LYS A 362 17.24 15.46 -23.49
C LYS A 362 18.45 16.36 -23.73
N ILE A 363 18.64 17.41 -22.92
CA ILE A 363 19.83 18.27 -23.00
C ILE A 363 21.09 17.51 -22.61
N ALA A 364 21.06 16.68 -21.56
CA ALA A 364 22.20 15.89 -21.12
C ALA A 364 22.60 14.84 -22.16
N LEU A 365 21.63 14.08 -22.69
CA LEU A 365 21.82 13.14 -23.78
C LEU A 365 22.36 13.83 -25.04
N GLY A 366 21.82 15.00 -25.38
CA GLY A 366 22.35 15.82 -26.47
C GLY A 366 23.82 16.14 -26.28
N LYS A 367 24.22 16.62 -25.09
CA LYS A 367 25.64 16.88 -24.79
C LYS A 367 26.52 15.63 -24.86
N TRP A 368 26.01 14.48 -24.44
CA TRP A 368 26.76 13.22 -24.51
C TRP A 368 26.92 12.72 -25.94
N ILE A 369 25.86 12.84 -26.77
CA ILE A 369 25.92 12.54 -28.20
C ILE A 369 26.88 13.50 -28.89
N ASP A 370 26.79 14.80 -28.64
CA ASP A 370 27.71 15.80 -29.21
C ASP A 370 29.17 15.48 -28.81
N ALA A 371 29.42 15.13 -27.54
CA ALA A 371 30.74 14.73 -27.07
C ALA A 371 31.23 13.43 -27.73
N TYR A 372 30.32 12.48 -27.96
CA TYR A 372 30.61 11.23 -28.66
C TYR A 372 30.90 11.44 -30.15
N GLU A 373 30.13 12.28 -30.84
CA GLU A 373 30.33 12.61 -32.25
C GLU A 373 31.60 13.44 -32.49
N LEU A 374 32.08 14.14 -31.47
CA LEU A 374 33.37 14.85 -31.47
C LEU A 374 34.58 13.94 -31.13
N LEU A 375 34.37 12.69 -30.73
CA LEU A 375 35.46 11.72 -30.60
C LEU A 375 35.87 11.26 -32.00
N GLU A 376 36.91 11.88 -32.57
CA GLU A 376 37.49 11.42 -33.84
C GLU A 376 38.09 10.01 -33.72
N SER A 377 38.49 9.59 -32.51
CA SER A 377 38.95 8.24 -32.17
C SER A 377 38.92 8.04 -30.64
N PRO A 378 38.62 6.84 -30.13
CA PRO A 378 38.72 6.56 -28.70
C PRO A 378 40.17 6.73 -28.23
N THR A 379 40.34 7.31 -27.05
CA THR A 379 41.67 7.49 -26.47
C THR A 379 42.32 6.14 -26.17
N LEU A 380 43.65 6.12 -26.11
CA LEU A 380 44.40 4.90 -25.76
C LEU A 380 43.95 4.33 -24.40
N TYR A 381 43.56 5.20 -23.47
CA TYR A 381 43.02 4.80 -22.17
C TYR A 381 41.67 4.12 -22.30
N GLU A 382 40.75 4.66 -23.11
CA GLU A 382 39.43 4.06 -23.33
C GLU A 382 39.51 2.73 -24.07
N GLN A 383 40.41 2.61 -25.05
CA GLN A 383 40.72 1.33 -25.71
C GLN A 383 41.22 0.29 -24.71
N MET A 384 42.13 0.67 -23.82
CA MET A 384 42.63 -0.23 -22.77
C MET A 384 41.55 -0.65 -21.76
N GLN A 385 40.56 0.21 -21.46
CA GLN A 385 39.44 -0.17 -20.60
C GLN A 385 38.46 -1.10 -21.31
N TYR A 386 38.18 -0.86 -22.59
CA TYR A 386 37.37 -1.75 -23.43
C TYR A 386 38.01 -3.14 -23.58
N ASP A 387 39.31 -3.21 -23.88
CA ASP A 387 40.02 -4.48 -24.02
C ASP A 387 40.02 -5.28 -22.71
N LYS A 388 40.10 -4.61 -21.55
CA LYS A 388 39.94 -5.26 -20.25
C LYS A 388 38.53 -5.81 -20.03
N TRP A 389 37.51 -5.12 -20.50
CA TRP A 389 36.12 -5.55 -20.39
C TRP A 389 35.79 -6.71 -21.33
N VAL A 390 36.31 -6.74 -22.55
CA VAL A 390 36.13 -7.85 -23.51
C VAL A 390 36.85 -9.14 -23.08
N LEU A 391 37.89 -9.01 -22.25
CA LEU A 391 38.64 -10.14 -21.68
C LEU A 391 38.01 -10.70 -20.38
N LEU A 392 36.96 -10.05 -19.86
CA LEU A 392 36.08 -10.58 -18.82
C LEU A 392 34.91 -11.31 -19.47
#